data_AF-A0A4U2YC95-F1
#
_entry.id   AF-A0A4U2YC95-F1
#
_cell.length_a   1.000
_cell.length_b   1.000
_cell.length_c   1.000
_cell.angle_alpha   90.00
_cell.angle_beta   90.00
_cell.angle_gamma   90.00
#
_symmetry.space_group_name_H-M   'P 1'
#
loop_
_entity.id
_entity.type
_entity.pdbx_description
1 polymer ?
#
loop_
_entity_poly.entity_id
_entity_poly.type
_entity_poly.pdbx_seq_one_letter_code
_entity_poly.pdbx_strand_id
1 'polypeptide(L)'
;MKKTILIVFLILPLLLLVACSEKEWSYKYEGATDNWNGVTEILPDKENGARFVGKIKYLGEGNIRKLQFVSDLTQTSQQTGSVPTPNFTEGHIIIFQDVPNTDSTKNDFKNGVTDEEVKSFFGDYPVFKMNWTDEEGIDHTETIYLKYVAQ
;
A
#
# COMPACT_ATOMS: atom_id res chain seq x y z
N MET A 1 13.04 45.82 47.72
CA MET A 1 12.24 45.55 46.52
C MET A 1 13.13 44.97 45.42
N LYS A 2 12.61 43.95 44.71
CA LYS A 2 13.09 43.35 43.44
C LYS A 2 14.43 42.59 43.47
N LYS A 3 14.36 41.31 43.87
CA LYS A 3 15.18 40.24 43.29
C LYS A 3 14.22 39.26 42.63
N THR A 4 14.06 39.38 41.32
CA THR A 4 13.30 38.41 40.53
C THR A 4 13.94 38.39 39.16
N ILE A 5 13.90 37.23 38.51
CA ILE A 5 14.41 36.92 37.17
C ILE A 5 15.82 36.32 37.21
N LEU A 6 15.90 35.08 37.69
CA LEU A 6 16.97 34.15 37.30
C LEU A 6 16.43 32.71 37.26
N ILE A 7 15.28 32.50 36.59
CA ILE A 7 14.69 31.17 36.36
C ILE A 7 14.03 31.11 34.97
N VAL A 8 14.73 31.56 33.92
CA VAL A 8 14.19 31.45 32.54
C VAL A 8 15.14 30.71 31.59
N PHE A 9 16.39 30.43 32.00
CA PHE A 9 17.40 29.86 31.10
C PHE A 9 17.56 28.34 31.14
N LEU A 10 16.70 27.60 31.85
CA LEU A 10 16.86 26.15 32.05
C LEU A 10 15.72 25.28 31.49
N ILE A 11 14.81 25.86 30.70
CA ILE A 11 13.69 25.11 30.10
C ILE A 11 13.88 24.94 28.58
N LEU A 12 14.79 25.71 27.97
CA LEU A 12 15.01 25.67 26.52
C LEU A 12 15.69 24.39 25.99
N PRO A 13 16.57 23.68 26.72
CA PRO A 13 17.13 22.44 26.17
C PRO A 13 16.19 21.23 26.31
N LEU A 14 15.10 21.34 27.09
CA LEU A 14 14.13 20.23 27.26
C LEU A 14 13.09 20.17 26.12
N LEU A 15 12.93 21.26 25.37
CA LEU A 15 12.03 21.33 24.19
C LEU A 15 12.67 20.81 22.90
N LEU A 16 13.96 20.47 22.91
CA LEU A 16 14.69 19.94 21.75
C LEU A 16 14.74 18.40 21.72
N LEU A 17 14.10 17.71 22.67
CA LEU A 17 14.24 16.25 22.84
C LEU A 17 13.08 15.38 22.33
N VAL A 18 12.01 15.95 21.76
CA VAL A 18 10.96 15.11 21.13
C VAL A 18 10.41 15.75 19.86
N ALA A 19 11.32 16.05 18.93
CA ALA A 19 10.99 15.95 17.52
C ALA A 19 11.82 14.81 16.94
N CYS A 20 11.70 13.61 17.52
CA CYS A 20 11.77 12.41 16.70
C CYS A 20 10.63 12.56 15.71
N SER A 21 10.93 13.16 14.56
CA SER A 21 10.21 12.84 13.34
C SER A 21 10.39 11.34 13.18
N GLU A 22 9.50 10.54 13.78
CA GLU A 22 9.38 9.13 13.48
C GLU A 22 9.34 9.08 11.96
N LYS A 23 10.37 8.47 11.38
CA LYS A 23 10.40 8.22 9.95
C LYS A 23 9.17 7.35 9.72
N GLU A 24 8.09 7.93 9.20
CA GLU A 24 6.85 7.21 8.94
C GLU A 24 7.24 6.03 8.04
N TRP A 25 7.22 4.84 8.62
CA TRP A 25 7.60 3.62 7.95
C TRP A 25 6.67 3.43 6.77
N SER A 26 7.16 2.86 5.68
CA SER A 26 6.30 2.42 4.59
C SER A 26 6.96 1.28 3.85
N TYR A 27 6.15 0.37 3.31
CA TYR A 27 6.63 -0.80 2.59
C TYR A 27 6.04 -0.77 1.20
N LYS A 28 6.88 -1.03 0.20
CA LYS A 28 6.47 -1.08 -1.19
C LYS A 28 6.84 -2.43 -1.78
N TYR A 29 5.88 -3.04 -2.45
CA TYR A 29 6.08 -4.23 -3.24
C TYR A 29 5.74 -3.89 -4.68
N GLU A 30 6.60 -4.28 -5.61
CA GLU A 30 6.40 -4.02 -7.04
C GLU A 30 6.68 -5.26 -7.86
N GLY A 31 5.97 -5.39 -8.98
CA GLY A 31 6.17 -6.43 -9.97
C GLY A 31 5.64 -5.97 -11.32
N ALA A 32 6.10 -6.60 -12.38
CA ALA A 32 5.62 -6.32 -13.72
C ALA A 32 5.56 -7.58 -14.58
N THR A 33 4.67 -7.53 -15.56
CA THR A 33 4.64 -8.39 -16.75
C THR A 33 4.90 -7.52 -17.97
N ASP A 34 4.76 -8.07 -19.17
CA ASP A 34 4.93 -7.30 -20.41
C ASP A 34 3.92 -6.16 -20.52
N ASN A 35 2.70 -6.35 -20.01
CA ASN A 35 1.60 -5.38 -20.18
C ASN A 35 1.20 -4.67 -18.88
N TRP A 36 1.66 -5.11 -17.71
CA TRP A 36 1.16 -4.60 -16.44
C TRP A 36 2.27 -4.32 -15.44
N ASN A 37 2.11 -3.24 -14.68
CA ASN A 37 2.81 -3.01 -13.43
C ASN A 37 1.81 -3.19 -12.28
N GLY A 38 2.19 -3.95 -11.26
CA GLY A 38 1.48 -4.06 -10.00
C GLY A 38 2.29 -3.46 -8.86
N VAL A 39 1.62 -2.68 -8.01
CA VAL A 39 2.20 -2.09 -6.80
C VAL A 39 1.31 -2.40 -5.60
N THR A 40 1.92 -2.84 -4.51
CA THR A 40 1.31 -2.83 -3.18
C THR A 40 2.06 -1.85 -2.30
N GLU A 41 1.34 -0.92 -1.68
CA GLU A 41 1.87 -0.03 -0.67
C GLU A 41 1.24 -0.36 0.68
N ILE A 42 2.08 -0.44 1.70
CA ILE A 42 1.68 -0.55 3.11
C ILE A 42 2.10 0.76 3.76
N LEU A 43 1.10 1.54 4.13
CA LEU A 43 1.25 2.91 4.61
C LEU A 43 0.78 3.00 6.06
N PRO A 44 1.36 3.91 6.87
CA PRO A 44 0.86 4.17 8.20
C PRO A 44 -0.51 4.83 8.11
N ASP A 45 -1.44 4.37 8.92
CA ASP A 45 -2.78 4.93 9.04
C ASP A 45 -3.00 5.39 10.49
N LYS A 46 -3.15 6.70 10.71
CA LYS A 46 -3.24 7.26 12.06
C LYS A 46 -4.42 6.71 12.85
N GLU A 47 -5.51 6.40 12.14
CA GLU A 47 -6.71 5.88 12.74
C GLU A 47 -6.65 4.37 12.88
N ASN A 48 -5.98 3.64 11.98
CA ASN A 48 -6.12 2.18 11.91
C ASN A 48 -4.81 1.39 11.97
N GLY A 49 -3.70 2.05 12.25
CA GLY A 49 -2.36 1.45 12.32
C GLY A 49 -1.72 1.37 10.94
N ALA A 50 -2.25 0.53 10.04
CA ALA A 50 -1.76 0.36 8.68
C ALA A 50 -2.88 0.41 7.64
N ARG A 51 -2.54 0.80 6.42
CA ARG A 51 -3.38 0.69 5.23
C ARG A 51 -2.64 -0.04 4.13
N PHE A 52 -3.27 -1.06 3.58
CA PHE A 52 -2.77 -1.87 2.48
C PHE A 52 -3.48 -1.43 1.20
N VAL A 53 -2.73 -1.03 0.18
CA VAL A 53 -3.29 -0.54 -1.08
C VAL A 53 -2.66 -1.28 -2.24
N GLY A 54 -3.46 -2.02 -2.99
CA GLY A 54 -3.06 -2.68 -4.23
C GLY A 54 -3.47 -1.87 -5.45
N LYS A 55 -2.54 -1.70 -6.38
CA LYS A 55 -2.66 -0.84 -7.56
C LYS A 55 -2.11 -1.54 -8.78
N ILE A 56 -2.74 -1.33 -9.94
CA ILE A 56 -2.25 -1.81 -11.23
C ILE A 56 -2.20 -0.68 -12.24
N LYS A 57 -1.26 -0.75 -13.18
CA LYS A 57 -1.15 0.16 -14.31
C LYS A 57 -0.86 -0.64 -15.57
N TYR A 58 -1.60 -0.34 -16.64
CA TYR A 58 -1.31 -0.88 -17.95
C TYR A 58 -0.07 -0.20 -18.54
N LEU A 59 0.85 -1.01 -19.05
CA LEU A 59 2.11 -0.63 -19.68
C LEU A 59 2.08 -0.85 -21.20
N GLY A 60 1.14 -1.67 -21.69
CA GLY A 60 1.04 -2.01 -23.10
C GLY A 60 0.59 -0.83 -23.96
N GLU A 61 0.69 -1.03 -25.27
CA GLU A 61 0.13 -0.12 -26.26
C GLU A 61 -1.36 -0.42 -26.48
N GLY A 62 -2.13 0.57 -26.94
CA GLY A 62 -3.56 0.41 -27.23
C GLY A 62 -4.49 0.52 -26.02
N ASN A 63 -5.79 0.30 -26.27
CA ASN A 63 -6.82 0.41 -25.24
C ASN A 63 -7.27 -0.97 -24.73
N ILE A 64 -7.65 -1.03 -23.46
CA ILE A 64 -8.28 -2.21 -22.87
C ILE A 64 -9.80 -2.01 -22.90
N ARG A 65 -10.53 -2.99 -23.42
CA ARG A 65 -12.00 -2.97 -23.46
C ARG A 65 -12.62 -3.45 -22.17
N LYS A 66 -11.99 -4.45 -21.54
CA LYS A 66 -12.49 -5.06 -20.32
C LYS A 66 -11.33 -5.52 -19.45
N LEU A 67 -11.49 -5.32 -18.16
CA LEU A 67 -10.54 -5.76 -17.16
C LEU A 67 -11.27 -6.52 -16.06
N GLN A 68 -10.72 -7.65 -15.65
CA GLN A 68 -11.10 -8.39 -14.46
C GLN A 68 -9.83 -8.66 -13.66
N PHE A 69 -9.86 -8.35 -12.37
CA PHE A 69 -8.74 -8.55 -11.47
C PHE A 69 -9.15 -9.37 -10.27
N VAL A 70 -8.14 -10.03 -9.72
CA VAL A 70 -8.19 -10.87 -8.54
C VAL A 70 -6.92 -10.59 -7.72
N SER A 71 -7.09 -10.26 -6.45
CA SER A 71 -6.01 -10.17 -5.46
C SER A 71 -6.27 -11.16 -4.34
N ASP A 72 -5.34 -12.09 -4.13
CA ASP A 72 -5.47 -13.11 -3.10
C ASP A 72 -5.00 -12.53 -1.75
N LEU A 73 -5.94 -12.22 -0.85
CA LEU A 73 -5.67 -11.74 0.51
C LEU A 73 -6.04 -12.84 1.51
N THR A 74 -5.12 -13.20 2.39
CA THR A 74 -5.32 -14.32 3.34
C THR A 74 -6.27 -13.97 4.49
N GLN A 75 -6.29 -12.70 4.93
CA GLN A 75 -7.13 -12.28 6.06
C GLN A 75 -8.57 -11.91 5.67
N THR A 76 -8.75 -11.26 4.51
CA THR A 76 -10.06 -10.70 4.09
C THR A 76 -10.65 -11.43 2.89
N SER A 77 -10.11 -12.60 2.55
CA SER A 77 -10.44 -13.37 1.35
C SER A 77 -10.05 -12.66 0.05
N GLN A 78 -10.25 -13.35 -1.06
CA GLN A 78 -9.97 -12.84 -2.38
C GLN A 78 -10.75 -11.55 -2.70
N GLN A 79 -10.03 -10.49 -3.08
CA GLN A 79 -10.63 -9.26 -3.60
C GLN A 79 -10.71 -9.33 -5.11
N THR A 80 -11.91 -9.10 -5.66
CA THR A 80 -12.14 -9.20 -7.10
C THR A 80 -12.85 -7.96 -7.61
N GLY A 81 -12.63 -7.63 -8.87
CA GLY A 81 -13.34 -6.53 -9.51
C GLY A 81 -13.31 -6.64 -11.03
N SER A 82 -14.22 -5.89 -11.66
CA SER A 82 -14.32 -5.79 -13.10
C SER A 82 -14.50 -4.33 -13.49
N VAL A 83 -13.69 -3.87 -14.44
CA VAL A 83 -13.77 -2.51 -14.98
C VAL A 83 -14.10 -2.62 -16.47
N PRO A 84 -15.30 -2.20 -16.90
CA PRO A 84 -15.57 -2.01 -18.32
C PRO A 84 -14.84 -0.74 -18.78
N THR A 85 -14.11 -0.85 -19.90
CA THR A 85 -13.37 0.26 -20.51
C THR A 85 -12.46 1.01 -19.52
N PRO A 86 -11.51 0.31 -18.86
CA PRO A 86 -10.61 0.92 -17.88
C PRO A 86 -9.81 2.09 -18.49
N ASN A 87 -9.63 3.15 -17.71
CA ASN A 87 -8.85 4.32 -18.09
C ASN A 87 -7.64 4.47 -17.19
N PHE A 88 -6.45 4.48 -17.78
CA PHE A 88 -5.15 4.60 -17.10
C PHE A 88 -4.49 5.98 -17.28
N THR A 89 -5.22 6.97 -17.81
CA THR A 89 -4.70 8.33 -18.02
C THR A 89 -4.24 8.98 -16.72
N GLU A 90 -4.93 8.68 -15.61
CA GLU A 90 -4.57 9.16 -14.26
C GLU A 90 -3.56 8.24 -13.54
N GLY A 91 -2.98 7.26 -14.24
CA GLY A 91 -1.98 6.35 -13.72
C GLY A 91 -2.57 5.00 -13.30
N HIS A 92 -2.58 4.71 -12.01
CA HIS A 92 -2.94 3.38 -11.51
C HIS A 92 -4.43 3.27 -11.18
N ILE A 93 -4.99 2.09 -11.41
CA ILE A 93 -6.28 1.67 -10.87
C ILE A 93 -6.04 0.97 -9.53
N ILE A 94 -6.79 1.36 -8.49
CA ILE A 94 -6.79 0.67 -7.19
C ILE A 94 -7.64 -0.60 -7.32
N ILE A 95 -7.07 -1.76 -7.01
CA ILE A 95 -7.74 -3.06 -7.08
C ILE A 95 -8.18 -3.59 -5.72
N PHE A 96 -7.54 -3.13 -4.66
CA PHE A 96 -8.05 -3.26 -3.30
C PHE A 96 -7.48 -2.14 -2.43
N GLN A 97 -8.24 -1.80 -1.41
CA GLN A 97 -7.76 -1.04 -0.27
C GLN A 97 -8.31 -1.72 0.97
N ASP A 98 -7.42 -2.11 1.86
CA ASP A 98 -7.80 -2.82 3.08
C ASP A 98 -7.07 -2.26 4.29
N VAL A 99 -7.68 -2.45 5.44
CA VAL A 99 -7.20 -2.03 6.74
C VAL A 99 -7.34 -3.23 7.65
N PRO A 100 -6.28 -3.67 8.34
CA PRO A 100 -6.35 -4.82 9.20
C PRO A 100 -7.41 -4.61 10.30
N ASN A 101 -8.34 -5.55 10.37
CA ASN A 101 -9.73 -5.28 10.69
C ASN A 101 -10.10 -5.61 12.16
N THR A 102 -9.23 -5.24 13.13
CA THR A 102 -9.55 -5.40 14.57
C THR A 102 -8.95 -4.30 15.45
N ASP A 103 -9.62 -4.00 16.57
CA ASP A 103 -9.12 -3.06 17.59
C ASP A 103 -7.79 -3.49 18.22
N SER A 104 -7.51 -4.81 18.26
CA SER A 104 -6.22 -5.35 18.72
C SER A 104 -5.10 -5.01 17.74
N THR A 105 -5.27 -5.28 16.45
CA THR A 105 -4.22 -5.13 15.44
C THR A 105 -3.95 -3.68 15.07
N LYS A 106 -4.93 -2.79 15.26
CA LYS A 106 -4.81 -1.35 15.02
C LYS A 106 -3.67 -0.67 15.80
N ASN A 107 -3.33 -1.17 16.98
CA ASN A 107 -2.21 -0.64 17.76
C ASN A 107 -0.86 -1.26 17.38
N ASP A 108 -0.86 -2.54 17.01
CA ASP A 108 0.36 -3.29 16.65
C ASP A 108 1.05 -2.66 15.44
N PHE A 109 0.25 -2.19 14.47
CA PHE A 109 0.78 -1.60 13.24
C PHE A 109 1.31 -0.18 13.34
N LYS A 110 1.14 0.53 14.47
CA LYS A 110 1.57 1.93 14.57
C LYS A 110 3.07 2.13 14.35
N ASN A 111 3.87 1.12 14.65
CA ASN A 111 5.34 1.16 14.58
C ASN A 111 5.93 0.50 13.34
N GLY A 112 5.10 -0.03 12.44
CA GLY A 112 5.56 -0.82 11.30
C GLY A 112 4.71 -2.06 11.08
N VAL A 113 5.02 -2.77 10.00
CA VAL A 113 4.60 -4.16 9.80
C VAL A 113 5.84 -5.04 9.85
N THR A 114 5.74 -6.16 10.52
CA THR A 114 6.73 -7.25 10.48
C THR A 114 6.56 -8.06 9.19
N ASP A 115 7.62 -8.75 8.77
CA ASP A 115 7.56 -9.65 7.60
C ASP A 115 6.51 -10.76 7.82
N GLU A 116 6.36 -11.24 9.06
CA GLU A 116 5.33 -12.20 9.45
C GLU A 116 3.92 -11.66 9.26
N GLU A 117 3.67 -10.40 9.61
CA GLU A 117 2.36 -9.77 9.43
C GLU A 117 2.04 -9.56 7.95
N VAL A 118 3.01 -9.11 7.15
CA VAL A 118 2.84 -9.02 5.69
C VAL A 118 2.53 -10.40 5.12
N LYS A 119 3.27 -11.43 5.56
CA LYS A 119 3.01 -12.81 5.13
C LYS A 119 1.65 -13.33 5.56
N SER A 120 1.21 -12.94 6.74
CA SER A 120 -0.12 -13.29 7.24
C SER A 120 -1.26 -12.64 6.45
N PHE A 121 -0.97 -11.58 5.67
CA PHE A 121 -1.94 -10.83 4.86
C PHE A 121 -1.93 -11.22 3.38
N PHE A 122 -0.76 -11.55 2.82
CA PHE A 122 -0.59 -11.87 1.39
C PHE A 122 -0.13 -13.31 1.08
N GLY A 123 0.24 -14.10 2.09
CA GLY A 123 1.09 -15.28 1.88
C GLY A 123 2.55 -14.86 1.67
N ASP A 124 3.36 -15.65 0.96
CA ASP A 124 4.79 -15.34 0.82
C ASP A 124 5.08 -13.95 0.21
N TYR A 125 4.21 -13.47 -0.68
CA TYR A 125 4.26 -12.16 -1.31
C TYR A 125 2.90 -11.80 -1.95
N PRO A 126 2.60 -10.51 -2.19
CA PRO A 126 1.39 -10.11 -2.90
C PRO A 126 1.37 -10.64 -4.34
N VAL A 127 0.22 -11.14 -4.77
CA VAL A 127 0.01 -11.67 -6.13
C VAL A 127 -1.27 -11.11 -6.72
N PHE A 128 -1.16 -10.53 -7.92
CA PHE A 128 -2.30 -10.04 -8.69
C PHE A 128 -2.52 -10.91 -9.92
N LYS A 129 -3.77 -11.33 -10.14
CA LYS A 129 -4.18 -12.06 -11.34
C LYS A 129 -5.11 -11.20 -12.17
N MET A 130 -4.86 -11.17 -13.46
CA MET A 130 -5.48 -10.26 -14.41
C MET A 130 -6.03 -11.03 -15.59
N ASN A 131 -7.31 -10.84 -15.90
CA ASN A 131 -7.90 -11.22 -17.18
C ASN A 131 -8.35 -9.95 -17.87
N TRP A 132 -7.93 -9.73 -19.12
CA TRP A 132 -8.26 -8.50 -19.83
C TRP A 132 -8.47 -8.74 -21.31
N THR A 133 -9.31 -7.91 -21.92
CA THR A 133 -9.61 -7.97 -23.34
C THR A 133 -9.05 -6.72 -24.01
N ASP A 134 -8.22 -6.90 -25.03
CA ASP A 134 -7.62 -5.80 -25.77
C ASP A 134 -8.61 -5.11 -26.74
N GLU A 135 -8.09 -4.14 -27.49
CA GLU A 135 -8.88 -3.38 -28.46
C GLU A 135 -9.33 -4.18 -29.68
N GLU A 136 -8.65 -5.29 -30.00
CA GLU A 136 -9.03 -6.22 -31.06
C GLU A 136 -10.08 -7.23 -30.58
N GLY A 137 -10.31 -7.33 -29.27
CA GLY A 137 -11.25 -8.26 -28.66
C GLY A 137 -10.61 -9.59 -28.27
N ILE A 138 -9.28 -9.65 -28.17
CA ILE A 138 -8.54 -10.85 -27.75
C ILE A 138 -8.42 -10.83 -26.23
N ASP A 139 -8.71 -11.98 -25.61
CA ASP A 139 -8.61 -12.18 -24.17
C ASP A 139 -7.20 -12.64 -23.77
N HIS A 140 -6.69 -12.05 -22.70
CA HIS A 140 -5.36 -12.28 -22.13
C HIS A 140 -5.48 -12.61 -20.64
N THR A 141 -4.56 -13.44 -20.15
CA THR A 141 -4.42 -13.76 -18.72
C THR A 141 -2.98 -13.55 -18.28
N GLU A 142 -2.79 -12.77 -17.21
CA GLU A 142 -1.48 -12.45 -16.66
C GLU A 142 -1.48 -12.55 -15.13
N THR A 143 -0.33 -12.91 -14.56
CA THR A 143 -0.12 -12.97 -13.12
C THR A 143 1.11 -12.14 -12.76
N ILE A 144 0.94 -11.16 -11.88
CA ILE A 144 1.99 -10.27 -11.40
C ILE A 144 2.40 -10.74 -10.01
N TYR A 145 3.66 -11.13 -9.87
CA TYR A 145 4.29 -11.47 -8.60
C TYR A 145 5.06 -10.26 -8.08
N LEU A 146 4.66 -9.71 -6.94
CA LEU A 146 5.27 -8.51 -6.40
C LEU A 146 6.39 -8.86 -5.44
N LYS A 147 7.47 -8.07 -5.46
CA LYS A 147 8.63 -8.23 -4.58
C LYS A 147 8.87 -6.96 -3.79
N TYR A 148 9.35 -7.11 -2.56
CA TYR A 148 9.71 -5.97 -1.73
C TYR A 148 10.76 -5.09 -2.41
N VAL A 149 10.53 -3.79 -2.41
CA VAL A 149 11.44 -2.76 -2.92
C VAL A 149 11.92 -1.95 -1.73
N ALA A 150 13.22 -2.07 -1.42
CA ALA A 150 13.84 -1.29 -0.36
C ALA A 150 13.78 0.21 -0.70
N GLN A 151 13.36 1.02 0.28
CA GLN A 151 13.23 2.48 0.18
C GLN A 151 14.41 3.24 0.78
#